data_AF-A0A0D6LEV0-F1
#
_entry.id   AF-A0A0D6LEV0-F1
#
_cell.length_a   1.000
_cell.length_b   1.000
_cell.length_c   1.000
_cell.angle_alpha   90.00
_cell.angle_beta   90.00
_cell.angle_gamma   90.00
#
_symmetry.space_group_name_H-M   'P 1'
#
loop_
_entity.id
_entity.type
_entity.pdbx_description
1 polymer ?
#
loop_
_entity_poly.entity_id
_entity_poly.type
_entity_poly.pdbx_seq_one_letter_code
_entity_poly.pdbx_strand_id
1 'polypeptide(L)'
;MAEPLRLSGIYWCVSAVSILNKSDALSRDAIVEYIRECQRADGGFAPATHHDSHLLHTLSAVQADPFHTLFGVAGLSLLGSENLSPVDAVFCMPKSTLKEKSLC
;
A
#
# COMPACT_ATOMS: atom_id res chain seq x y z
N MET A 1 12.69 13.33 18.49
CA MET A 1 11.62 14.27 18.08
C MET A 1 10.83 13.79 16.85
N ALA A 2 11.45 13.11 15.85
CA ALA A 2 10.74 12.59 14.67
C ALA A 2 10.38 11.09 14.71
N GLU A 3 10.68 10.39 15.80
CA GLU A 3 10.47 8.94 15.92
C GLU A 3 9.01 8.49 15.73
N PRO A 4 7.99 9.20 16.26
CA PRO A 4 6.59 8.84 16.05
C PRO A 4 6.08 9.01 14.61
N LEU A 5 6.87 9.64 13.73
CA LEU A 5 6.48 9.94 12.35
C LEU A 5 7.17 9.03 11.34
N ARG A 6 8.03 8.11 11.77
CA ARG A 6 8.89 7.33 10.86
C ARG A 6 8.09 6.51 9.85
N LEU A 7 7.09 5.76 10.31
CA LEU A 7 6.28 4.93 9.43
C LEU A 7 5.46 5.76 8.41
N SER A 8 4.87 6.88 8.87
CA SER A 8 4.13 7.79 7.98
C SER A 8 5.06 8.54 7.01
N GLY A 9 6.28 8.88 7.45
CA GLY A 9 7.32 9.46 6.61
C GLY A 9 7.79 8.51 5.51
N ILE A 10 7.92 7.22 5.82
CA ILE A 10 8.22 6.18 4.82
C ILE A 10 7.13 6.14 3.75
N TYR A 11 5.86 6.12 4.14
CA TYR A 11 4.74 6.15 3.19
C TYR A 11 4.81 7.36 2.25
N TRP A 12 5.00 8.58 2.78
CA TRP A 12 5.11 9.78 1.95
C TRP A 12 6.34 9.79 1.04
N CYS A 13 7.48 9.31 1.52
CA CYS A 13 8.71 9.23 0.72
C CYS A 13 8.58 8.21 -0.42
N VAL A 14 8.06 7.01 -0.14
CA VAL A 14 7.80 5.98 -1.16
C VAL A 14 6.81 6.49 -2.21
N SER A 15 5.75 7.19 -1.77
CA SER A 15 4.77 7.79 -2.67
C SER A 15 5.40 8.85 -3.58
N ALA A 16 6.17 9.78 -3.00
CA ALA A 16 6.84 10.84 -3.76
C ALA A 16 7.84 10.28 -4.78
N VAL A 17 8.62 9.27 -4.40
CA VAL A 17 9.61 8.62 -5.28
C VAL A 17 8.93 7.85 -6.42
N SER A 18 7.80 7.19 -6.14
CA SER A 18 6.98 6.53 -7.16
C SER A 18 6.41 7.53 -8.17
N ILE A 19 5.89 8.67 -7.71
CA ILE A 19 5.39 9.75 -8.58
C ILE A 19 6.50 10.29 -9.50
N LEU A 20 7.74 10.36 -9.01
CA LEU A 20 8.90 10.83 -9.76
C LEU A 20 9.53 9.75 -10.67
N ASN A 21 8.96 8.54 -10.74
CA ASN A 21 9.53 7.38 -11.45
C ASN A 21 10.99 7.07 -11.05
N LYS A 22 11.32 7.22 -9.77
CA LYS A 22 12.66 6.95 -9.22
C LYS A 22 12.67 5.79 -8.23
N SER A 23 11.96 4.69 -8.52
CA SER A 23 11.79 3.55 -7.60
C SER A 23 13.07 3.06 -6.93
N ASP A 24 14.21 3.18 -7.59
CA ASP A 24 15.50 2.65 -7.14
C ASP A 24 16.21 3.60 -6.14
N ALA A 25 15.65 4.79 -5.89
CA ALA A 25 16.20 5.77 -4.96
C ALA A 25 16.05 5.34 -3.49
N LEU A 26 15.20 4.34 -3.20
CA LEU A 26 14.94 3.81 -1.88
C LEU A 26 15.20 2.30 -1.85
N SER A 27 15.81 1.82 -0.77
CA SER A 27 15.98 0.38 -0.57
C SER A 27 14.64 -0.26 -0.18
N ARG A 28 14.04 -0.98 -1.13
CA ARG A 28 12.79 -1.73 -0.91
C ARG A 28 12.93 -2.71 0.26
N ASP A 29 14.01 -3.46 0.32
CA ASP A 29 14.19 -4.51 1.31
C ASP A 29 14.34 -3.92 2.73
N ALA A 30 15.06 -2.80 2.85
CA ALA A 30 15.19 -2.09 4.13
C ALA A 30 13.85 -1.52 4.61
N ILE A 31 13.02 -1.00 3.68
CA ILE A 31 11.69 -0.49 4.00
C ILE A 31 10.76 -1.61 4.46
N VAL A 32 10.76 -2.75 3.76
CA VAL A 32 9.93 -3.90 4.12
C VAL A 32 10.35 -4.47 5.47
N GLU A 33 11.64 -4.59 5.73
CA GLU A 33 12.17 -5.03 7.02
C GLU A 33 11.72 -4.10 8.14
N TYR A 34 11.88 -2.79 7.98
CA TYR A 34 11.46 -1.81 8.97
C TYR A 34 9.95 -1.83 9.24
N ILE A 35 9.11 -1.95 8.20
CA ILE A 35 7.65 -2.07 8.37
C ILE A 35 7.31 -3.33 9.18
N ARG A 36 8.02 -4.45 8.96
CA ARG A 36 7.84 -5.68 9.74
C ARG A 36 8.22 -5.51 11.20
N GLU A 37 9.31 -4.80 11.50
CA GLU A 37 9.71 -4.51 12.89
C GLU A 37 8.67 -3.66 13.63
N CYS A 38 7.90 -2.85 12.91
CA CYS A 38 6.79 -2.08 13.47
C CYS A 38 5.51 -2.90 13.73
N GLN A 39 5.42 -4.14 13.24
CA GLN A 39 4.24 -4.98 13.44
C GLN A 39 4.16 -5.49 14.89
N ARG A 40 2.98 -5.43 15.49
CA ARG A 40 2.72 -5.83 16.87
C ARG A 40 1.91 -7.13 16.92
N ALA A 41 1.93 -7.80 18.08
CA ALA A 41 1.24 -9.08 18.28
C ALA A 41 -0.29 -9.00 18.16
N ASP A 42 -0.86 -7.79 18.25
CA ASP A 42 -2.28 -7.50 18.03
C ASP A 42 -2.66 -7.36 16.55
N GLY A 43 -1.69 -7.46 15.64
CA GLY A 43 -1.87 -7.31 14.19
C GLY A 43 -1.80 -5.87 13.68
N GLY A 44 -1.70 -4.87 14.56
CA GLY A 44 -1.51 -3.46 14.19
C GLY A 44 -0.03 -3.10 13.97
N PHE A 45 0.21 -1.89 13.47
CA PHE A 45 1.56 -1.34 13.31
C PHE A 45 1.77 -0.12 14.21
N ALA A 46 2.96 -0.08 14.80
CA ALA A 46 3.44 1.02 15.61
C ALA A 46 4.10 2.11 14.75
N PRO A 47 4.10 3.38 15.19
CA PRO A 47 4.79 4.47 14.48
C PRO A 47 6.30 4.25 14.30
N ALA A 48 6.90 3.52 15.24
CA ALA A 48 8.28 3.05 15.26
C ALA A 48 8.38 1.82 16.19
N THR A 49 9.51 1.11 16.14
CA THR A 49 9.73 -0.21 16.77
C THR A 49 9.42 -0.30 18.27
N HIS A 50 9.56 0.79 19.02
CA HIS A 50 9.38 0.84 20.47
C HIS A 50 8.05 1.43 20.94
N HIS A 51 7.07 1.54 20.03
CA HIS A 51 5.76 2.11 20.34
C HIS A 51 4.65 1.06 20.25
N ASP A 52 3.50 1.38 20.84
CA ASP A 52 2.28 0.58 20.70
C ASP A 52 1.66 0.78 19.32
N SER A 53 0.86 -0.21 18.90
CA SER A 53 0.12 -0.12 17.65
C SER A 53 -0.89 1.02 17.71
N HIS A 54 -1.13 1.66 16.56
CA HIS A 54 -2.14 2.70 16.47
C HIS A 54 -2.76 2.70 15.09
N LEU A 55 -4.07 2.92 15.00
CA LEU A 55 -4.83 2.84 13.74
C LEU A 55 -4.21 3.69 12.62
N LEU A 56 -3.76 4.91 12.94
CA LEU A 56 -3.09 5.80 11.97
C LEU A 56 -1.82 5.18 11.35
N HIS A 57 -1.02 4.47 12.15
CA HIS A 57 0.24 3.89 11.71
C HIS A 57 0.02 2.52 11.08
N THR A 58 -0.93 1.73 11.58
CA THR A 58 -1.49 0.58 10.86
C THR A 58 -1.92 0.98 9.44
N LEU A 59 -2.71 2.03 9.29
CA LEU A 59 -3.12 2.55 7.97
C LEU A 59 -1.93 3.01 7.13
N SER A 60 -0.93 3.67 7.71
CA SER A 60 0.25 4.14 6.98
C SER A 60 1.13 2.98 6.46
N ALA A 61 1.38 1.95 7.27
CA ALA A 61 2.10 0.74 6.83
C ALA A 61 1.34 0.00 5.73
N VAL A 62 0.02 -0.11 5.92
CA VAL A 62 -0.88 -0.81 5.02
C VAL A 62 -1.05 -0.04 3.70
N GLN A 63 -1.09 1.29 3.71
CA GLN A 63 -1.12 2.10 2.48
C GLN A 63 0.21 2.08 1.70
N ALA A 64 1.33 1.85 2.37
CA ALA A 64 2.63 1.67 1.72
C ALA A 64 2.78 0.30 1.05
N ASP A 65 1.87 -0.65 1.32
CA ASP A 65 1.93 -1.97 0.73
C ASP A 65 1.32 -2.02 -0.69
N PRO A 66 1.79 -2.93 -1.56
CA PRO A 66 1.22 -3.12 -2.90
C PRO A 66 -0.27 -3.51 -2.89
N PHE A 67 -0.78 -4.02 -1.77
CA PHE A 67 -2.13 -4.55 -1.63
C PHE A 67 -3.16 -3.42 -1.61
N HIS A 68 -2.89 -2.32 -0.93
CA HIS A 68 -3.79 -1.15 -0.91
C HIS A 68 -3.66 -0.28 -2.14
N THR A 69 -2.48 -0.23 -2.76
CA THR A 69 -2.34 0.36 -4.10
C THR A 69 -3.20 -0.43 -5.09
N LEU A 70 -3.14 -1.77 -5.06
CA LEU A 70 -3.99 -2.63 -5.87
C LEU A 70 -5.48 -2.38 -5.61
N PHE A 71 -5.91 -2.40 -4.34
CA PHE A 71 -7.33 -2.20 -4.02
C PHE A 71 -7.83 -0.78 -4.26
N GLY A 72 -6.99 0.24 -4.08
CA GLY A 72 -7.32 1.62 -4.42
C GLY A 72 -7.49 1.82 -5.92
N VAL A 73 -6.57 1.29 -6.72
CA VAL A 73 -6.66 1.31 -8.19
C VAL A 73 -7.83 0.46 -8.68
N ALA A 74 -8.05 -0.72 -8.12
CA ALA A 74 -9.20 -1.57 -8.44
C ALA A 74 -10.53 -0.88 -8.09
N GLY A 75 -10.61 -0.23 -6.93
CA GLY A 75 -11.77 0.54 -6.52
C GLY A 75 -12.06 1.73 -7.45
N LEU A 76 -11.05 2.49 -7.84
CA LEU A 76 -11.19 3.58 -8.82
C LEU A 76 -11.63 3.06 -10.20
N SER A 77 -11.13 1.90 -10.62
CA SER A 77 -11.59 1.23 -11.85
C SER A 77 -13.07 0.82 -11.75
N LEU A 78 -13.50 0.24 -10.63
CA LEU A 78 -14.90 -0.14 -10.40
C LEU A 78 -15.85 1.06 -10.34
N LEU A 79 -15.36 2.23 -9.90
CA LEU A 79 -16.11 3.48 -9.91
C LEU A 79 -16.15 4.17 -11.28
N GLY A 80 -15.52 3.59 -12.30
CA GLY A 80 -15.58 4.09 -13.68
C GLY A 80 -14.56 5.18 -14.03
N SER A 81 -13.40 5.21 -13.36
CA SER A 81 -12.32 6.13 -13.74
C SER A 81 -11.82 5.86 -15.17
N GLU A 82 -11.78 6.90 -16.01
CA GLU A 82 -11.52 6.76 -17.46
C GLU A 82 -10.10 6.27 -17.82
N ASN A 83 -9.15 6.34 -16.90
CA ASN A 83 -7.75 6.00 -17.14
C ASN A 83 -7.35 4.60 -16.64
N LEU A 84 -8.31 3.76 -16.24
CA LEU A 84 -8.06 2.45 -15.66
C LEU A 84 -8.75 1.34 -16.44
N SER A 85 -8.06 0.20 -16.56
CA SER A 85 -8.66 -1.00 -17.17
C SER A 85 -9.79 -1.52 -16.29
N PRO A 86 -10.94 -1.96 -16.86
CA PRO A 86 -12.03 -2.54 -16.09
C PRO A 86 -11.57 -3.74 -15.26
N VAL A 87 -11.92 -3.75 -13.98
CA VAL A 87 -11.64 -4.83 -13.04
C VAL A 87 -12.87 -5.70 -12.84
N ASP A 88 -12.68 -7.00 -12.79
CA ASP A 88 -13.66 -7.95 -12.29
C ASP A 88 -13.69 -7.90 -10.77
N ALA A 89 -14.85 -7.54 -10.20
CA ALA A 89 -15.01 -7.34 -8.76
C ALA A 89 -14.93 -8.66 -7.95
N VAL A 90 -15.14 -9.82 -8.58
CA VAL A 90 -15.08 -11.12 -7.91
C VAL A 90 -13.62 -11.56 -7.75
N PHE A 91 -12.83 -11.37 -8.80
CA PHE A 91 -11.44 -11.83 -8.82
C PHE A 91 -10.41 -10.77 -8.48
N CYS A 92 -10.81 -9.49 -8.39
CA CYS A 92 -9.90 -8.34 -8.24
C CYS A 92 -8.78 -8.36 -9.31
N MET A 93 -9.14 -8.69 -10.55
CA MET A 93 -8.22 -8.75 -11.68
C MET A 93 -8.77 -7.98 -12.89
N PRO A 94 -7.92 -7.45 -13.79
CA PRO A 94 -8.40 -6.84 -15.02
C PRO A 94 -9.20 -7.83 -15.87
N LYS A 95 -10.36 -7.41 -16.38
CA LYS A 95 -11.21 -8.26 -17.23
C LYS A 95 -10.49 -8.78 -18.47
N SER A 96 -9.53 -8.00 -18.98
CA SER A 96 -8.66 -8.38 -20.10
C SER A 96 -7.79 -9.61 -19.83
N THR A 97 -7.42 -9.85 -18.56
CA THR A 97 -6.64 -11.02 -18.14
C THR A 97 -7.55 -12.26 -18.03
N LEU A 98 -8.80 -12.06 -17.61
CA LEU A 98 -9.76 -13.13 -17.38
C LEU A 98 -10.49 -13.63 -18.63
N LYS A 99 -10.65 -12.79 -19.67
CA LYS A 99 -11.36 -13.12 -20.92
C LYS A 99 -12.76 -13.72 -20.61
N GLU A 100 -13.09 -14.90 -21.15
CA GLU A 100 -14.35 -15.60 -20.89
C GLU A 100 -14.58 -16.01 -19.42
N LYS A 101 -13.58 -15.87 -18.53
CA LYS A 101 -13.70 -16.17 -17.10
C LYS A 101 -14.16 -14.99 -16.25
N SER A 102 -14.32 -13.80 -16.84
CA SER A 102 -14.90 -12.63 -16.14
C SER A 102 -16.35 -12.93 -15.76
N LEU A 103 -16.72 -12.67 -14.50
CA LEU A 103 -18.04 -12.92 -13.94
C LEU A 103 -18.90 -11.65 -13.84
N CYS A 104 -18.28 -10.48 -14.02
CA CYS A 104 -18.97 -9.19 -14.09
C CYS A 104 -18.41 -8.29 -15.18
#